data_AF-A0A150U7B4-F1
#
_entry.id   AF-A0A150U7B4-F1
#
_cell.length_a   1.000
_cell.length_b   1.000
_cell.length_c   1.000
_cell.angle_alpha   90.00
_cell.angle_beta   90.00
_cell.angle_gamma   90.00
#
_symmetry.space_group_name_H-M   'P 1'
#
loop_
_entity.id
_entity.type
_entity.pdbx_description
1 polymer ?
#
loop_
_entity_poly.entity_id
_entity_poly.type
_entity_poly.pdbx_seq_one_letter_code
_entity_poly.pdbx_strand_id
1 'polypeptide(L)'
;TGFGRIAGRTVGFVANQPMVLAGVLDSDASRKAARFVRFCDAFNIPIVTFVDVPGFLPGTAQEYGGLIKHGAKLLFAYSQCTVPLVTIITRKAYGGAFDVMASKEIGADMNYAWPTAQIAVMGAKGAVEIIFRSDIGDPDKIAARTKEYEDRFLSPFIAAERGYIDDVIMPHSTRKRIARALAMLKDKKVETPAKKHDNLPL
;
A
#
# COMPACT_ATOMS: atom_id res chain seq x y z
N THR A 1 5.93 12.13 -1.42
CA THR A 1 7.07 11.94 -0.51
C THR A 1 7.41 13.27 0.12
N GLY A 2 7.71 13.30 1.41
CA GLY A 2 8.08 14.53 2.11
C GLY A 2 8.35 14.29 3.60
N PHE A 3 8.93 15.27 4.27
CA PHE A 3 9.20 15.22 5.71
C PHE A 3 8.20 16.04 6.50
N GLY A 4 7.89 15.57 7.70
CA GLY A 4 7.14 16.31 8.69
C GLY A 4 7.56 15.90 10.10
N ARG A 5 6.75 16.29 11.09
CA ARG A 5 6.98 15.88 12.48
C ARG A 5 5.72 15.37 13.16
N ILE A 6 5.88 14.34 13.97
CA ILE A 6 4.85 13.83 14.89
C ILE A 6 5.45 13.84 16.29
N ALA A 7 4.78 14.54 17.22
CA ALA A 7 5.27 14.76 18.59
C ALA A 7 6.74 15.26 18.62
N GLY A 8 7.09 16.19 17.71
CA GLY A 8 8.42 16.79 17.63
C GLY A 8 9.50 15.94 16.94
N ARG A 9 9.23 14.68 16.58
CA ARG A 9 10.18 13.79 15.89
C ARG A 9 9.97 13.80 14.39
N THR A 10 11.07 13.77 13.62
CA THR A 10 11.05 13.70 12.16
C THR A 10 10.38 12.40 11.69
N VAL A 11 9.49 12.52 10.70
CA VAL A 11 8.80 11.39 10.06
C VAL A 11 8.83 11.59 8.55
N GLY A 12 9.13 10.53 7.81
CA GLY A 12 8.99 10.48 6.36
C GLY A 12 7.57 10.10 5.97
N PHE A 13 6.98 10.78 4.98
CA PHE A 13 5.63 10.51 4.50
C PHE A 13 5.64 10.08 3.05
N VAL A 14 5.01 8.94 2.76
CA VAL A 14 4.75 8.43 1.41
C VAL A 14 3.23 8.36 1.23
N ALA A 15 2.70 8.86 0.11
CA ALA A 15 1.27 8.88 -0.13
C ALA A 15 0.96 8.84 -1.63
N ASN A 16 -0.09 8.10 -2.00
CA ASN A 16 -0.69 8.22 -3.33
C ASN A 16 -1.39 9.58 -3.48
N GLN A 17 -1.55 10.04 -4.73
CA GLN A 17 -2.23 11.29 -5.05
C GLN A 17 -3.39 11.01 -6.02
N PRO A 18 -4.62 10.80 -5.50
CA PRO A 18 -5.77 10.48 -6.35
C PRO A 18 -6.11 11.56 -7.39
N MET A 19 -5.70 12.82 -7.19
CA MET A 19 -5.91 13.91 -8.15
C MET A 19 -5.01 13.83 -9.40
N VAL A 20 -3.99 12.97 -9.41
CA VAL A 20 -3.06 12.81 -10.53
C VAL A 20 -3.04 11.35 -10.94
N LEU A 21 -3.45 11.08 -12.19
CA LEU A 21 -3.54 9.72 -12.74
C LEU A 21 -4.32 8.74 -11.84
N ALA A 22 -5.33 9.22 -11.11
CA ALA A 22 -6.11 8.43 -10.15
C ALA A 22 -5.28 7.77 -9.02
N GLY A 23 -4.05 8.21 -8.78
CA GLY A 23 -3.18 7.68 -7.73
C GLY A 23 -2.49 6.35 -8.06
N VAL A 24 -2.48 5.93 -9.34
CA VAL A 24 -1.76 4.72 -9.79
C VAL A 24 -0.26 4.80 -9.49
N LEU A 25 0.36 3.62 -9.35
CA LEU A 25 1.82 3.51 -9.37
C LEU A 25 2.31 3.38 -10.81
N ASP A 26 3.35 4.12 -11.16
CA ASP A 26 4.07 3.98 -12.41
C ASP A 26 5.58 3.89 -12.13
N SER A 27 6.38 3.80 -13.19
CA SER A 27 7.83 3.69 -13.08
C SER A 27 8.47 4.86 -12.32
N ASP A 28 8.02 6.08 -12.57
CA ASP A 28 8.61 7.28 -11.98
C ASP A 28 8.21 7.49 -10.53
N ALA A 29 6.93 7.28 -10.19
CA ALA A 29 6.45 7.27 -8.82
C ALA A 29 7.15 6.18 -8.00
N SER A 30 7.36 4.99 -8.58
CA SER A 30 8.06 3.89 -7.92
C SER A 30 9.52 4.23 -7.63
N ARG A 31 10.25 4.80 -8.60
CA ARG A 31 11.64 5.28 -8.41
C ARG A 31 11.73 6.38 -7.36
N LYS A 32 10.81 7.36 -7.41
CA LYS A 32 10.73 8.48 -6.47
C LYS A 32 10.51 8.01 -5.04
N ALA A 33 9.53 7.13 -4.83
CA ALA A 33 9.20 6.61 -3.51
C ALA A 33 10.30 5.68 -2.98
N ALA A 34 10.82 4.76 -3.81
CA ALA A 34 11.85 3.82 -3.40
C ALA A 34 13.11 4.52 -2.86
N ARG A 35 13.57 5.57 -3.56
CA ARG A 35 14.75 6.34 -3.11
C ARG A 35 14.51 7.06 -1.78
N PHE A 36 13.31 7.62 -1.61
CA PHE A 36 12.93 8.31 -0.37
C PHE A 36 12.82 7.35 0.82
N VAL A 37 12.24 6.17 0.61
CA VAL A 37 12.10 5.11 1.63
C VAL A 37 13.47 4.64 2.09
N ARG A 38 14.38 4.29 1.16
CA ARG A 38 15.75 3.88 1.50
C ARG A 38 16.54 4.97 2.23
N PHE A 39 16.34 6.25 1.88
CA PHE A 39 16.95 7.36 2.61
C PHE A 39 16.43 7.43 4.05
N CYS A 40 15.11 7.33 4.26
CA CYS A 40 14.54 7.35 5.60
C CYS A 40 15.09 6.20 6.46
N ASP A 41 15.13 5.00 5.90
CA ASP A 41 15.66 3.82 6.59
C ASP A 41 17.13 3.97 6.97
N ALA A 42 17.99 4.38 6.02
CA ALA A 42 19.42 4.57 6.26
C ALA A 42 19.75 5.59 7.37
N PHE A 43 18.84 6.54 7.63
CA PHE A 43 19.02 7.59 8.63
C PHE A 43 18.07 7.46 9.83
N ASN A 44 17.49 6.27 10.05
CA ASN A 44 16.63 5.98 11.21
C ASN A 44 15.38 6.87 11.32
N ILE A 45 14.83 7.30 10.17
CA ILE A 45 13.63 8.12 10.11
C ILE A 45 12.42 7.20 9.93
N PRO A 46 11.44 7.16 10.85
CA PRO A 46 10.24 6.34 10.69
C PRO A 46 9.40 6.82 9.52
N ILE A 47 8.64 5.91 8.92
CA ILE A 47 7.87 6.15 7.70
C ILE A 47 6.39 5.95 7.97
N VAL A 48 5.59 6.92 7.54
CA VAL A 48 4.12 6.84 7.53
C VAL A 48 3.64 6.82 6.08
N THR A 49 2.85 5.81 5.74
CA THR A 49 2.37 5.58 4.38
C THR A 49 0.85 5.74 4.31
N PHE A 50 0.36 6.61 3.44
CA PHE A 50 -1.08 6.76 3.14
C PHE A 50 -1.43 6.11 1.80
N VAL A 51 -2.38 5.16 1.83
CA VAL A 51 -2.72 4.33 0.67
C VAL A 51 -4.08 4.72 0.11
N ASP A 52 -4.10 5.08 -1.17
CA ASP A 52 -5.28 5.15 -2.04
C ASP A 52 -4.82 4.86 -3.47
N VAL A 53 -4.58 3.58 -3.76
CA VAL A 53 -3.99 3.08 -5.00
C VAL A 53 -4.91 2.07 -5.69
N PRO A 54 -5.35 2.33 -6.93
CA PRO A 54 -6.18 1.38 -7.67
C PRO A 54 -5.37 0.30 -8.41
N GLY A 55 -4.05 0.44 -8.49
CA GLY A 55 -3.16 -0.48 -9.22
C GLY A 55 -1.96 0.24 -9.82
N PHE A 56 -1.28 -0.44 -10.74
CA PHE A 56 -0.25 0.16 -11.59
C PHE A 56 -0.85 0.78 -12.85
N LEU A 57 -0.17 1.77 -13.44
CA LEU A 57 -0.57 2.40 -14.69
C LEU A 57 -0.46 1.39 -15.85
N PRO A 58 -1.55 1.03 -16.53
CA PRO A 58 -1.48 0.16 -17.69
C PRO A 58 -0.88 0.89 -18.91
N GLY A 59 -0.24 0.15 -19.81
CA GLY A 59 0.16 0.64 -21.13
C GLY A 59 1.49 0.07 -21.61
N THR A 60 1.63 -0.13 -22.92
CA THR A 60 2.84 -0.69 -23.56
C THR A 60 4.09 0.14 -23.25
N ALA A 61 3.95 1.46 -23.13
CA ALA A 61 5.06 2.35 -22.76
C ALA A 61 5.61 2.06 -21.35
N GLN A 62 4.75 1.68 -20.39
CA GLN A 62 5.20 1.28 -19.04
C GLN A 62 5.93 -0.06 -19.09
N GLU A 63 5.36 -1.03 -19.81
CA GLU A 63 5.95 -2.37 -19.95
C GLU A 63 7.32 -2.32 -20.63
N TYR A 64 7.41 -1.66 -21.80
CA TYR A 64 8.67 -1.47 -22.52
C TYR A 64 9.66 -0.57 -21.76
N GLY A 65 9.14 0.37 -20.96
CA GLY A 65 9.91 1.20 -20.03
C GLY A 65 10.46 0.45 -18.81
N GLY A 66 10.17 -0.85 -18.65
CA GLY A 66 10.72 -1.66 -17.57
C GLY A 66 9.99 -1.51 -16.24
N LEU A 67 8.67 -1.28 -16.26
CA LEU A 67 7.83 -1.16 -15.07
C LEU A 67 8.06 -2.28 -14.06
N ILE A 68 8.28 -3.52 -14.52
CA ILE A 68 8.58 -4.67 -13.64
C ILE A 68 9.76 -4.36 -12.71
N LYS A 69 10.88 -3.86 -13.26
CA LYS A 69 12.06 -3.50 -12.45
C LYS A 69 11.81 -2.25 -11.63
N HIS A 70 11.15 -1.24 -12.20
CA HIS A 70 10.94 0.03 -11.52
C HIS A 70 9.95 -0.06 -10.35
N GLY A 71 8.85 -0.80 -10.52
CA GLY A 71 7.89 -1.12 -9.46
C GLY A 71 8.53 -1.96 -8.36
N ALA A 72 9.34 -2.96 -8.72
CA ALA A 72 10.05 -3.81 -7.75
C ALA A 72 11.01 -3.03 -6.84
N LYS A 73 11.52 -1.85 -7.27
CA LYS A 73 12.36 -1.01 -6.39
C LYS A 73 11.62 -0.56 -5.14
N LEU A 74 10.34 -0.21 -5.26
CA LEU A 74 9.54 0.24 -4.12
C LEU A 74 9.23 -0.91 -3.18
N LEU A 75 8.86 -2.07 -3.73
CA LEU A 75 8.70 -3.30 -2.96
C LEU A 75 9.97 -3.59 -2.15
N PHE A 76 11.11 -3.65 -2.84
CA PHE A 76 12.40 -3.93 -2.23
C PHE A 76 12.75 -2.92 -1.14
N ALA A 77 12.51 -1.62 -1.39
CA ALA A 77 12.80 -0.57 -0.44
C ALA A 77 12.02 -0.76 0.86
N TYR A 78 10.73 -1.09 0.81
CA TYR A 78 9.95 -1.36 2.02
C TYR A 78 10.32 -2.69 2.68
N SER A 79 10.48 -3.78 1.92
CA SER A 79 10.82 -5.10 2.48
C SER A 79 12.19 -5.13 3.17
N GLN A 80 13.12 -4.23 2.82
CA GLN A 80 14.41 -4.09 3.49
C GLN A 80 14.35 -3.16 4.71
N CYS A 81 13.32 -2.31 4.83
CA CYS A 81 13.27 -1.30 5.89
C CYS A 81 13.22 -1.95 7.27
N THR A 82 14.02 -1.39 8.18
CA THR A 82 14.09 -1.79 9.59
C THR A 82 13.52 -0.71 10.52
N VAL A 83 13.40 0.52 10.04
CA VAL A 83 12.72 1.62 10.77
C VAL A 83 11.25 1.31 11.04
N PRO A 84 10.60 2.02 11.97
CA PRO A 84 9.16 1.91 12.17
C PRO A 84 8.37 2.30 10.91
N LEU A 85 7.45 1.42 10.49
CA LEU A 85 6.56 1.57 9.35
C LEU A 85 5.11 1.57 9.83
N VAL A 86 4.38 2.65 9.56
CA VAL A 86 2.95 2.77 9.89
C VAL A 86 2.16 3.09 8.63
N THR A 87 1.22 2.23 8.27
CA THR A 87 0.41 2.34 7.05
C THR A 87 -1.04 2.68 7.39
N ILE A 88 -1.64 3.57 6.61
CA ILE A 88 -3.05 3.97 6.72
C ILE A 88 -3.69 3.87 5.35
N ILE A 89 -4.58 2.90 5.19
CA ILE A 89 -5.39 2.74 3.98
C ILE A 89 -6.61 3.64 4.11
N THR A 90 -6.70 4.64 3.23
CA THR A 90 -7.76 5.65 3.26
C THR A 90 -8.94 5.25 2.39
N ARG A 91 -8.69 4.63 1.24
CA ARG A 91 -9.71 4.18 0.30
C ARG A 91 -9.24 2.96 -0.50
N LYS A 92 -8.74 3.09 -1.73
CA LYS A 92 -8.44 1.92 -2.57
C LYS A 92 -7.10 1.29 -2.21
N ALA A 93 -7.06 -0.03 -2.19
CA ALA A 93 -5.84 -0.81 -2.01
C ALA A 93 -5.97 -2.12 -2.80
N TYR A 94 -5.59 -2.09 -4.08
CA TYR A 94 -5.83 -3.21 -5.00
C TYR A 94 -4.56 -3.92 -5.47
N GLY A 95 -4.63 -5.25 -5.45
CA GLY A 95 -3.64 -6.16 -6.05
C GLY A 95 -2.22 -5.89 -5.57
N GLY A 96 -1.24 -6.10 -6.46
CA GLY A 96 0.17 -5.90 -6.11
C GLY A 96 0.52 -4.46 -5.71
N ALA A 97 -0.29 -3.46 -6.07
CA ALA A 97 -0.05 -2.09 -5.62
C ALA A 97 -0.35 -1.90 -4.12
N PHE A 98 -1.30 -2.66 -3.56
CA PHE A 98 -1.51 -2.72 -2.11
C PHE A 98 -0.27 -3.29 -1.41
N ASP A 99 0.22 -4.44 -1.88
CA ASP A 99 1.39 -5.10 -1.29
C ASP A 99 2.60 -4.16 -1.27
N VAL A 100 2.87 -3.51 -2.41
CA VAL A 100 4.01 -2.59 -2.58
C VAL A 100 3.91 -1.34 -1.69
N MET A 101 2.71 -0.94 -1.26
CA MET A 101 2.49 0.26 -0.46
C MET A 101 2.58 0.00 1.06
N ALA A 102 3.67 -0.64 1.48
CA ALA A 102 3.96 -0.99 2.88
C ALA A 102 2.85 -1.83 3.53
N SER A 103 2.52 -2.97 2.90
CA SER A 103 1.60 -3.94 3.48
C SER A 103 2.23 -4.71 4.66
N LYS A 104 1.40 -5.47 5.38
CA LYS A 104 1.85 -6.20 6.58
C LYS A 104 2.79 -7.35 6.19
N GLU A 105 2.50 -7.97 5.06
CA GLU A 105 3.25 -9.08 4.47
C GLU A 105 4.70 -8.69 4.13
N ILE A 106 4.97 -7.40 3.94
CA ILE A 106 6.31 -6.89 3.60
C ILE A 106 6.98 -6.13 4.75
N GLY A 107 6.49 -6.29 5.98
CA GLY A 107 7.18 -5.84 7.19
C GLY A 107 6.67 -4.55 7.82
N ALA A 108 5.49 -4.05 7.42
CA ALA A 108 4.87 -2.94 8.12
C ALA A 108 4.46 -3.31 9.56
N ASP A 109 4.77 -2.43 10.53
CA ASP A 109 4.54 -2.72 11.95
C ASP A 109 3.07 -2.54 12.33
N MET A 110 2.45 -1.46 11.85
CA MET A 110 1.06 -1.10 12.14
C MET A 110 0.33 -0.72 10.85
N ASN A 111 -0.70 -1.48 10.52
CA ASN A 111 -1.57 -1.26 9.37
C ASN A 111 -2.98 -0.92 9.83
N TYR A 112 -3.37 0.33 9.61
CA TYR A 112 -4.70 0.82 9.87
C TYR A 112 -5.50 0.94 8.58
N ALA A 113 -6.81 0.76 8.67
CA ALA A 113 -7.74 1.09 7.60
C ALA A 113 -8.78 2.10 8.07
N TRP A 114 -9.20 2.99 7.18
CA TRP A 114 -10.44 3.76 7.37
C TRP A 114 -11.66 2.91 7.01
N PRO A 115 -12.87 3.27 7.47
CA PRO A 115 -14.09 2.55 7.12
C PRO A 115 -14.37 2.53 5.61
N THR A 116 -13.84 3.51 4.88
CA THR A 116 -13.94 3.65 3.43
C THR A 116 -12.92 2.82 2.65
N ALA A 117 -12.05 2.08 3.34
CA ALA A 117 -11.02 1.29 2.68
C ALA A 117 -11.59 0.09 1.93
N GLN A 118 -11.09 -0.14 0.72
CA GLN A 118 -11.47 -1.22 -0.18
C GLN A 118 -10.19 -2.01 -0.48
N ILE A 119 -10.04 -3.16 0.16
CA ILE A 119 -8.82 -3.99 0.07
C ILE A 119 -9.18 -5.27 -0.67
N ALA A 120 -8.66 -5.43 -1.89
CA ALA A 120 -9.05 -6.54 -2.76
C ALA A 120 -7.95 -6.91 -3.77
N VAL A 121 -8.09 -8.08 -4.39
CA VAL A 121 -7.16 -8.52 -5.45
C VAL A 121 -7.25 -7.62 -6.68
N MET A 122 -8.46 -7.19 -7.04
CA MET A 122 -8.75 -6.25 -8.13
C MET A 122 -10.14 -5.63 -7.93
N GLY A 123 -10.50 -4.68 -8.79
CA GLY A 123 -11.85 -4.08 -8.77
C GLY A 123 -12.95 -5.10 -9.08
N ALA A 124 -14.14 -4.91 -8.50
CA ALA A 124 -15.25 -5.85 -8.56
C ALA A 124 -15.65 -6.24 -10.00
N LYS A 125 -15.76 -5.27 -10.90
CA LYS A 125 -16.09 -5.53 -12.32
C LYS A 125 -15.11 -6.53 -12.96
N GLY A 126 -13.81 -6.27 -12.83
CA GLY A 126 -12.77 -7.15 -13.38
C GLY A 126 -12.77 -8.54 -12.71
N ALA A 127 -13.01 -8.61 -11.41
CA ALA A 127 -13.11 -9.88 -10.70
C ALA A 127 -14.31 -10.71 -11.20
N VAL A 128 -15.48 -10.08 -11.36
CA VAL A 128 -16.70 -10.75 -11.84
C VAL A 128 -16.56 -11.23 -13.28
N GLU A 129 -16.00 -10.42 -14.18
CA GLU A 129 -15.75 -10.83 -15.57
C GLU A 129 -14.85 -12.07 -15.66
N ILE A 130 -13.89 -12.24 -14.74
CA ILE A 130 -13.01 -13.41 -14.70
C ILE A 130 -13.69 -14.63 -14.05
N ILE A 131 -14.26 -14.46 -12.85
CA ILE A 131 -14.86 -15.55 -12.06
C ILE A 131 -16.10 -16.10 -12.76
N PHE A 132 -16.89 -15.20 -13.33
CA PHE A 132 -18.21 -15.47 -13.89
C PHE A 132 -18.25 -15.30 -15.40
N ARG A 133 -17.14 -15.66 -16.07
CA ARG A 133 -16.99 -15.56 -17.53
C ARG A 133 -18.12 -16.22 -18.35
N SER A 134 -18.76 -17.25 -17.80
CA SER A 134 -19.90 -17.94 -18.42
C SER A 134 -21.15 -17.06 -18.53
N ASP A 135 -21.25 -16.01 -17.72
CA ASP A 135 -22.43 -15.16 -17.58
C ASP A 135 -22.23 -13.78 -18.24
N ILE A 136 -21.08 -13.54 -18.90
CA ILE A 136 -20.75 -12.28 -19.57
C ILE A 136 -21.81 -11.84 -20.61
N GLY A 137 -22.51 -12.80 -21.23
CA GLY A 137 -23.57 -12.51 -22.19
C GLY A 137 -24.87 -12.00 -21.57
N ASP A 138 -24.98 -11.96 -20.24
CA ASP A 138 -26.16 -11.56 -19.49
C ASP A 138 -25.83 -10.34 -18.61
N PRO A 139 -26.12 -9.11 -19.10
CA PRO A 139 -25.77 -7.88 -18.39
C PRO A 139 -26.39 -7.77 -16.99
N ASP A 140 -27.61 -8.29 -16.81
CA ASP A 140 -28.32 -8.21 -15.54
C ASP A 140 -27.67 -9.12 -14.49
N LYS A 141 -27.26 -10.33 -14.89
CA LYS A 141 -26.47 -11.22 -14.01
C LYS A 141 -25.12 -10.61 -13.65
N ILE A 142 -24.42 -10.01 -14.61
CA ILE A 142 -23.13 -9.36 -14.34
C ILE A 142 -23.30 -8.19 -13.39
N ALA A 143 -24.33 -7.36 -13.57
CA ALA A 143 -24.62 -6.24 -12.67
C ALA A 143 -24.94 -6.73 -11.26
N ALA A 144 -25.79 -7.75 -11.13
CA ALA A 144 -26.13 -8.34 -9.83
C ALA A 144 -24.90 -8.93 -9.12
N ARG A 145 -24.07 -9.68 -9.84
CA ARG A 145 -22.83 -10.27 -9.30
C ARG A 145 -21.77 -9.22 -8.95
N THR A 146 -21.69 -8.14 -9.71
CA THR A 146 -20.78 -7.03 -9.41
C THR A 146 -21.18 -6.39 -8.10
N LYS A 147 -22.47 -6.07 -7.92
CA LYS A 147 -22.97 -5.53 -6.66
C LYS A 147 -22.74 -6.47 -5.48
N GLU A 148 -23.01 -7.76 -5.66
CA GLU A 148 -22.74 -8.76 -4.62
C GLU A 148 -21.24 -8.81 -4.25
N TYR A 149 -20.36 -8.74 -5.25
CA TYR A 149 -18.92 -8.72 -5.02
C TYR A 149 -18.48 -7.44 -4.28
N GLU A 150 -19.03 -6.28 -4.65
CA GLU A 150 -18.75 -5.01 -3.98
C GLU A 150 -19.18 -5.05 -2.51
N ASP A 151 -20.42 -5.47 -2.24
CA ASP A 151 -20.98 -5.53 -0.89
C ASP A 151 -20.23 -6.52 0.01
N ARG A 152 -19.75 -7.63 -0.56
CA ARG A 152 -19.03 -8.67 0.19
C ARG A 152 -17.56 -8.37 0.38
N PHE A 153 -16.86 -8.00 -0.70
CA PHE A 153 -15.39 -8.00 -0.73
C PHE A 153 -14.76 -6.61 -0.67
N LEU A 154 -15.43 -5.54 -1.12
CA LEU A 154 -14.85 -4.20 -1.11
C LEU A 154 -15.05 -3.49 0.23
N SER A 155 -14.52 -4.10 1.30
CA SER A 155 -14.53 -3.57 2.65
C SER A 155 -13.18 -3.80 3.34
N PRO A 156 -12.88 -3.12 4.46
CA PRO A 156 -11.66 -3.39 5.22
C PRO A 156 -11.76 -4.66 6.07
N PHE A 157 -12.98 -5.20 6.26
CA PHE A 157 -13.24 -6.19 7.29
C PHE A 157 -12.66 -7.57 6.97
N ILE A 158 -12.67 -7.99 5.71
CA ILE A 158 -12.04 -9.27 5.32
C ILE A 158 -10.54 -9.27 5.63
N ALA A 159 -9.86 -8.16 5.35
CA ALA A 159 -8.44 -8.03 5.64
C ALA A 159 -8.17 -7.97 7.16
N ALA A 160 -9.08 -7.35 7.93
CA ALA A 160 -9.01 -7.31 9.38
C ALA A 160 -9.24 -8.69 10.02
N GLU A 161 -10.20 -9.48 9.54
CA GLU A 161 -10.46 -10.86 9.99
C GLU A 161 -9.24 -11.77 9.82
N ARG A 162 -8.41 -11.50 8.81
CA ARG A 162 -7.16 -12.22 8.54
C ARG A 162 -5.94 -11.66 9.29
N GLY A 163 -6.11 -10.56 10.02
CA GLY A 163 -5.02 -9.88 10.73
C GLY A 163 -4.06 -9.08 9.85
N TYR A 164 -4.40 -8.84 8.57
CA TYR A 164 -3.60 -7.98 7.68
C TYR A 164 -3.74 -6.49 8.04
N ILE A 165 -4.86 -6.13 8.67
CA ILE A 165 -5.16 -4.83 9.24
C ILE A 165 -5.31 -4.98 10.75
N ASP A 166 -4.58 -4.16 11.52
CA ASP A 166 -4.57 -4.21 12.98
C ASP A 166 -5.81 -3.58 13.61
N ASP A 167 -6.36 -2.54 12.98
CA ASP A 167 -7.56 -1.85 13.47
C ASP A 167 -8.23 -1.05 12.34
N VAL A 168 -9.57 -1.02 12.34
CA VAL A 168 -10.37 -0.13 11.48
C VAL A 168 -10.69 1.13 12.29
N ILE A 169 -10.05 2.24 11.94
CA ILE A 169 -10.05 3.46 12.76
C ILE A 169 -10.87 4.58 12.12
N MET A 170 -11.48 5.42 12.95
CA MET A 170 -12.17 6.63 12.46
C MET A 170 -11.16 7.65 11.90
N PRO A 171 -11.44 8.31 10.75
CA PRO A 171 -10.50 9.25 10.13
C PRO A 171 -9.99 10.36 11.05
N HIS A 172 -10.86 10.94 11.88
CA HIS A 172 -10.50 12.00 12.83
C HIS A 172 -9.49 11.55 13.91
N SER A 173 -9.35 10.24 14.14
CA SER A 173 -8.45 9.68 15.14
C SER A 173 -7.05 9.35 14.59
N THR A 174 -6.84 9.47 13.28
CA THR A 174 -5.61 9.05 12.56
C THR A 174 -4.33 9.59 13.20
N ARG A 175 -4.27 10.90 13.48
CA ARG A 175 -3.09 11.52 14.11
C ARG A 175 -2.74 10.89 15.46
N LYS A 176 -3.74 10.64 16.31
CA LYS A 176 -3.56 10.02 17.62
C LYS A 176 -3.06 8.58 17.48
N ARG A 177 -3.60 7.82 16.54
CA ARG A 177 -3.21 6.43 16.26
C ARG A 177 -1.76 6.34 15.77
N ILE A 178 -1.36 7.20 14.83
CA ILE A 178 0.01 7.26 14.33
C ILE A 178 0.99 7.65 15.45
N ALA A 179 0.68 8.69 16.22
CA ALA A 179 1.55 9.14 17.31
C ALA A 179 1.79 8.04 18.35
N ARG A 180 0.75 7.29 18.72
CA ARG A 180 0.85 6.17 19.66
C ARG A 180 1.67 5.01 19.09
N ALA A 181 1.44 4.64 17.82
CA ALA A 181 2.21 3.59 17.14
C ALA A 181 3.70 3.93 17.09
N LEU A 182 4.05 5.14 16.66
CA LEU A 182 5.45 5.59 16.59
C LEU A 182 6.11 5.69 17.97
N ALA A 183 5.35 6.03 19.02
CA ALA A 183 5.87 6.02 20.39
C ALA A 183 6.19 4.59 20.86
N MET A 184 5.31 3.63 20.56
CA MET A 184 5.51 2.21 20.88
C MET A 184 6.71 1.61 20.14
N LEU A 185 6.89 1.97 18.86
CA LEU A 185 7.94 1.43 18.00
C LEU A 185 9.29 2.14 18.13
N LYS A 186 9.44 3.07 19.09
CA LYS A 186 10.66 3.87 19.25
C LYS A 186 11.92 3.01 19.39
N ASP A 187 11.80 1.90 20.13
CA ASP A 187 12.92 1.02 20.45
C ASP A 187 12.91 -0.26 19.58
N LYS A 188 12.22 -0.23 18.43
CA LYS A 188 12.20 -1.32 17.45
C LYS A 188 13.64 -1.67 17.05
N LYS A 189 13.96 -2.96 17.09
CA LYS A 189 15.22 -3.54 16.59
C LYS A 189 14.88 -4.70 15.68
N VAL A 190 15.39 -4.66 14.46
CA VAL A 190 15.24 -5.72 13.47
C VAL A 190 16.62 -6.01 12.90
N GLU A 191 17.04 -7.27 12.95
CA GLU A 191 18.28 -7.72 12.31
C GLU A 191 17.96 -8.25 10.91
N THR A 192 18.78 -7.86 9.93
CA THR A 192 18.71 -8.39 8.57
C THR A 192 19.83 -9.40 8.33
N PRO A 193 19.66 -10.40 7.45
CA PRO A 193 20.71 -11.37 7.14
C PRO A 193 22.03 -10.72 6.74
N ALA A 194 23.14 -11.23 7.25
CA ALA A 194 24.48 -10.72 6.98
C ALA A 194 24.82 -10.76 5.48
N LYS A 195 25.22 -9.62 4.92
CA LYS A 195 25.62 -9.45 3.52
C LYS A 195 26.51 -8.21 3.38
N LYS A 196 27.32 -8.13 2.31
CA LYS A 196 28.09 -6.92 1.99
C LYS A 196 27.17 -5.74 1.64
N HIS A 197 26.20 -6.01 0.78
CA HIS A 197 25.14 -5.09 0.38
C HIS A 197 24.02 -5.88 -0.31
N ASP A 198 22.89 -5.24 -0.57
CA ASP A 198 21.80 -5.78 -1.40
C ASP A 198 22.13 -5.75 -2.91
N ASN A 199 21.24 -6.35 -3.71
CA ASN A 199 21.23 -6.30 -5.17
C ASN A 199 19.87 -5.82 -5.69
N LEU A 200 19.43 -4.64 -5.22
CA LEU A 200 18.18 -4.00 -5.66
C LEU A 200 18.15 -3.84 -7.19
N PRO A 201 17.00 -4.06 -7.86
CA PRO A 201 16.84 -3.72 -9.28
C PRO A 201 17.28 -2.28 -9.59
N LEU A 202 18.06 -2.08 -10.65
CA LEU A 202 18.62 -0.78 -11.04
C LEU A 202 17.80 -0.02 -12.09
#